data_AF-A0A090N555-F1
#
_entry.id   AF-A0A090N555-F1
#
_cell.length_a   1.000
_cell.length_b   1.000
_cell.length_c   1.000
_cell.angle_alpha   90.00
_cell.angle_beta   90.00
_cell.angle_gamma   90.00
#
_symmetry.space_group_name_H-M   'P 1'
#
loop_
_entity.id
_entity.type
_entity.pdbx_description
1 polymer ?
#
loop_
_entity_poly.entity_id
_entity_poly.type
_entity_poly.pdbx_seq_one_letter_code
_entity_poly.pdbx_strand_id
1 'polypeptide(L)' 'MYYFVNQLYSGEPLTVQAPGTQTRSFCYVSDMVDGLIRLMEGENTGPINIGNPGYIRDP' A
#
# COMPACT_ATOMS: atom_id res chain seq x y z
N MET A 1 -3.75 -4.46 5.31
CA MET A 1 -3.58 -3.64 6.52
C MET A 1 -4.81 -3.68 7.44
N TYR A 2 -6.04 -3.45 6.94
CA TYR A 2 -7.27 -3.57 7.76
C TYR A 2 -7.38 -4.89 8.55
N TYR A 3 -7.04 -6.02 7.93
CA TYR A 3 -7.00 -7.33 8.60
C TYR A 3 -6.08 -7.36 9.84
N PHE A 4 -4.86 -6.82 9.74
CA PHE A 4 -3.93 -6.71 10.87
C PHE A 4 -4.42 -5.73 11.94
N VAL A 5 -4.96 -4.58 11.53
CA VAL A 5 -5.51 -3.58 12.45
C VAL A 5 -6.65 -4.19 13.27
N ASN A 6 -7.52 -4.97 12.66
CA ASN A 6 -8.62 -5.62 13.37
C ASN A 6 -8.13 -6.70 14.34
N GLN A 7 -7.15 -7.50 13.96
CA GLN A 7 -6.55 -8.49 14.88
C GLN A 7 -5.91 -7.79 16.09
N LEU A 8 -5.18 -6.70 15.87
CA LEU A 8 -4.62 -5.88 16.94
C LEU A 8 -5.71 -5.31 17.86
N TYR A 9 -6.76 -4.73 17.29
CA TYR A 9 -7.85 -4.13 18.06
C TYR A 9 -8.62 -5.16 18.89
N SER A 10 -8.80 -6.36 18.35
CA SER A 10 -9.47 -7.46 19.05
C SER A 10 -8.57 -8.24 20.01
N GLY A 11 -7.27 -7.92 20.09
CA GLY A 11 -6.29 -8.66 20.90
C GLY A 11 -5.96 -10.06 20.37
N GLU A 12 -6.29 -10.34 19.11
CA GLU A 12 -6.03 -11.62 18.45
C GLU A 12 -4.57 -11.69 17.96
N PRO A 13 -3.96 -12.89 17.92
CA PRO A 13 -2.65 -13.06 17.33
C PRO A 13 -2.60 -12.58 15.87
N LEU A 14 -1.56 -11.82 15.52
CA LEU A 14 -1.34 -11.37 14.15
C LEU A 14 -1.03 -12.55 13.23
N THR A 15 -1.83 -12.70 12.18
CA THR A 15 -1.67 -13.84 11.24
C THR A 15 -0.77 -13.47 10.07
N VAL A 16 0.49 -13.92 10.08
CA VAL A 16 1.43 -13.76 8.97
C VAL A 16 1.42 -15.02 8.09
N GLN A 17 1.14 -14.85 6.79
CA GLN A 17 1.18 -15.95 5.83
C GLN A 17 2.64 -16.33 5.54
N ALA A 18 2.97 -17.60 5.72
CA ALA A 18 4.32 -18.12 5.48
C ALA A 18 4.75 -17.86 4.02
N PRO A 19 6.02 -17.48 3.78
CA PRO A 19 7.13 -17.39 4.74
C PRO A 19 7.24 -16.07 5.52
N GLY A 20 6.34 -15.10 5.33
CA GLY A 20 6.39 -13.78 5.98
C GLY A 20 7.44 -12.82 5.43
N THR A 21 8.30 -13.25 4.51
CA THR A 21 9.42 -12.44 3.99
C THR A 21 9.07 -11.58 2.79
N GLN A 22 7.82 -11.64 2.32
CA GLN A 22 7.33 -10.83 1.22
C GLN A 22 7.39 -9.34 1.55
N THR A 23 7.71 -8.52 0.55
CA THR A 23 7.70 -7.07 0.68
C THR A 23 6.42 -6.48 0.09
N ARG A 24 6.04 -5.30 0.59
CA ARG A 24 4.95 -4.49 0.03
C ARG A 24 5.35 -3.02 0.03
N SER A 25 4.86 -2.29 -0.95
CA SER A 25 4.90 -0.83 -1.00
C SER A 25 3.53 -0.29 -0.65
N PHE A 26 3.43 0.41 0.49
CA PHE A 26 2.18 1.03 0.93
C PHE A 26 2.15 2.50 0.51
N CYS A 27 1.10 2.88 -0.22
CA CYS A 27 0.85 4.25 -0.61
C CYS A 27 -0.29 4.81 0.26
N TYR A 28 -0.10 5.99 0.82
CA TYR A 28 -1.16 6.66 1.56
C TYR A 28 -2.24 7.16 0.59
N VAL A 29 -3.50 7.15 1.03
CA VAL A 29 -4.64 7.40 0.14
C VAL A 29 -4.61 8.81 -0.46
N SER A 30 -4.19 9.83 0.30
CA SER A 30 -4.12 11.19 -0.25
C SER A 30 -3.08 11.32 -1.36
N ASP A 31 -1.95 10.61 -1.25
CA ASP A 31 -0.89 10.63 -2.27
C ASP A 31 -1.37 9.96 -3.56
N MET A 32 -2.11 8.85 -3.43
CA MET A 32 -2.72 8.17 -4.58
C MET A 32 -3.74 9.08 -5.27
N VAL A 33 -4.61 9.74 -4.50
CA VAL A 33 -5.63 10.66 -5.06
C VAL A 33 -4.98 11.85 -5.76
N ASP A 34 -3.98 12.48 -5.14
CA ASP A 34 -3.22 13.58 -5.77
C ASP A 34 -2.54 13.13 -7.07
N GLY A 35 -1.90 11.95 -7.06
CA GLY A 35 -1.28 11.37 -8.24
C GLY A 35 -2.28 11.10 -9.37
N LEU A 36 -3.48 10.63 -9.06
CA LEU A 36 -4.54 10.39 -10.04
C LEU A 36 -5.05 11.70 -10.65
N ILE A 37 -5.29 12.73 -9.84
CA ILE A 37 -5.73 14.05 -10.33
C ILE A 37 -4.69 14.62 -11.30
N ARG A 38 -3.41 14.61 -10.90
CA ARG A 38 -2.29 15.08 -11.74
C ARG A 38 -2.16 14.31 -13.05
N LEU A 39 -2.39 13.01 -13.01
CA LEU A 39 -2.37 12.19 -14.23
C LEU A 39 -3.52 12.57 -15.17
N MET A 40 -4.71 12.82 -14.64
CA MET A 40 -5.88 13.24 -15.43
C MET A 40 -5.70 14.61 -16.09
N GLU A 41 -4.98 15.53 -15.43
CA GLU A 41 -4.71 16.88 -15.95
C GLU A 41 -3.51 16.95 -16.89
N GLY A 42 -2.67 15.92 -16.92
CA GLY A 42 -1.47 15.86 -17.76
C GLY A 42 -1.74 15.36 -19.18
N GLU A 43 -0.73 15.47 -20.04
CA GLU A 43 -0.78 14.99 -21.42
C GLU A 43 -0.23 13.57 -21.58
N ASN A 44 0.19 12.93 -20.49
CA ASN A 44 0.80 11.61 -20.55
C ASN A 44 -0.20 10.55 -21.01
N THR A 45 0.18 9.75 -22.00
CA THR A 45 -0.62 8.64 -22.50
C THR A 45 0.04 7.30 -22.18
N GLY A 46 -0.76 6.29 -21.87
CA GLY A 46 -0.29 4.94 -21.56
C GLY A 46 -0.24 4.64 -20.06
N PRO A 47 0.21 3.43 -19.68
CA PRO A 47 0.21 3.00 -18.29
C PRO A 47 1.23 3.81 -17.47
N ILE A 48 0.79 4.35 -16.34
CA ILE A 48 1.63 5.06 -15.38
C ILE A 48 1.45 4.44 -14.00
N ASN A 49 2.56 4.13 -13.35
CA ASN A 49 2.57 3.66 -11.97
C ASN A 49 2.41 4.84 -11.02
N ILE A 50 1.41 4.77 -10.13
CA ILE A 50 1.22 5.71 -9.03
C ILE A 50 1.34 4.91 -7.73
N GLY A 51 2.16 5.37 -6.80
CA GLY A 51 2.41 4.68 -5.55
C GLY A 51 3.59 5.27 -4.77
N ASN A 52 4.01 4.56 -3.74
CA ASN A 52 5.18 4.91 -2.94
C ASN A 52 6.34 3.98 -3.29
N PRO A 53 7.54 4.47 -3.66
CA PRO A 53 8.69 3.62 -3.98
C PRO A 53 9.27 2.91 -2.74
N GLY A 54 8.96 3.39 -1.54
CA GLY A 54 9.33 2.73 -0.30
C GLY A 54 8.69 1.35 -0.21
N TYR A 55 9.50 0.35 0.13
CA TYR A 55 9.02 -0.98 0.45
C TYR A 55 9.36 -1.31 1.90
N ILE A 56 8.47 -2.04 2.56
CA ILE A 56 8.68 -2.57 3.89
C ILE A 56 8.78 -4.09 3.76
N ARG A 57 9.72 -4.66 4.52
CA ARG A 57 9.81 -6.10 4.75
C ARG A 57 9.16 -6.37 6.10
N ASP A 58 8.12 -7.20 6.11
CA ASP A 58 7.56 -7.70 7.36
C ASP A 58 8.67 -8.54 8.06
N PRO A 59 8.88 -8.39 9.39
CA PRO A 59 9.82 -9.22 10.13
C PRO A 59 9.44 -10.70 10.11
#